data_AF-A0A821W6G0-F1
#
_entry.id   AF-A0A821W6G0-F1
#
_cell.length_a   1.000
_cell.length_b   1.000
_cell.length_c   1.000
_cell.angle_alpha   90.00
_cell.angle_beta   90.00
_cell.angle_gamma   90.00
#
_symmetry.space_group_name_H-M   'P 1'
#
loop_
_entity.id
_entity.type
_entity.pdbx_description
1 polymer ?
#
loop_
_entity_poly.entity_id
_entity_poly.type
_entity_poly.pdbx_seq_one_letter_code
_entity_poly.pdbx_strand_id
1 'polypeptide(L)'
;MTTVNESKQCSICNKPIAKSFCIGCKKYFCRKDFKEHEQQLSIKFDNEIVRSHDELLDRIYKLEKSNNLSLDLFDQIEQWKKTTINKTNQAAEKNFRVNLHVNTKWIQNSITVAGNNERGYGLNQLGKPWGLCIADDQTIYIADSSNHRIME
;
A
#
# COMPACT_ATOMS: atom_id res chain seq x y z
N MET A 1 -67.70 -40.24 31.20
CA MET A 1 -66.30 -39.80 31.28
C MET A 1 -66.10 -38.71 30.25
N THR A 2 -65.93 -37.48 30.72
CA THR A 2 -65.77 -36.25 29.94
C THR A 2 -64.47 -36.32 29.13
N THR A 3 -64.59 -36.48 27.82
CA THR A 3 -63.44 -36.36 26.90
C THR A 3 -62.99 -34.91 26.90
N VAL A 4 -61.91 -34.62 27.63
CA VAL A 4 -61.23 -33.32 27.58
C VAL A 4 -60.71 -33.18 26.16
N ASN A 5 -61.42 -32.39 25.36
CA ASN A 5 -60.96 -31.95 24.05
C ASN A 5 -59.72 -31.08 24.34
N GLU A 6 -58.52 -31.67 24.29
CA GLU A 6 -57.24 -30.98 24.42
C GLU A 6 -57.11 -30.00 23.25
N SER A 7 -57.80 -28.88 23.36
CA SER A 7 -57.71 -27.78 22.41
C SER A 7 -56.24 -27.43 22.34
N LYS A 8 -55.58 -27.71 21.22
CA LYS A 8 -54.19 -27.27 20.98
C LYS A 8 -54.20 -25.78 21.29
N GLN A 9 -53.52 -25.31 22.36
CA GLN A 9 -53.54 -23.92 22.84
C GLN A 9 -52.34 -23.13 22.28
N CYS A 10 -52.46 -21.79 22.17
CA CYS A 10 -51.36 -20.98 21.63
C CYS A 10 -50.32 -20.91 22.74
N SER A 11 -49.06 -21.24 22.45
CA SER A 11 -48.00 -21.27 23.47
C SER A 11 -47.64 -19.88 24.03
N ILE A 12 -48.19 -18.79 23.48
CA ILE A 12 -47.99 -17.42 23.97
C ILE A 12 -49.27 -16.90 24.65
N CYS A 13 -50.40 -16.86 23.94
CA CYS A 13 -51.63 -16.24 24.46
C CYS A 13 -52.68 -17.22 25.03
N ASN A 14 -52.45 -18.54 25.00
CA ASN A 14 -53.35 -19.61 25.47
C ASN A 14 -54.76 -19.65 24.84
N LYS A 15 -55.06 -18.84 23.81
CA LYS A 15 -56.38 -18.82 23.16
C LYS A 15 -56.59 -19.99 22.17
N PRO A 16 -57.78 -20.62 22.07
CA PRO A 16 -58.08 -21.72 21.15
C PRO A 16 -58.50 -21.21 19.75
N ILE A 17 -57.56 -20.65 18.97
CA ILE A 17 -57.79 -20.09 17.61
C ILE A 17 -57.12 -21.00 16.55
N ALA A 18 -57.32 -20.81 15.24
CA ALA A 18 -56.55 -21.49 14.18
C ALA A 18 -55.02 -21.33 14.39
N LYS A 19 -54.26 -22.44 14.30
CA LYS A 19 -52.85 -22.49 14.76
C LYS A 19 -51.87 -22.92 13.68
N SER A 20 -50.74 -22.22 13.66
CA SER A 20 -49.54 -22.62 12.95
C SER A 20 -48.62 -23.41 13.88
N PHE A 21 -48.01 -24.48 13.37
CA PHE A 21 -47.08 -25.32 14.12
C PHE A 21 -45.63 -24.97 13.72
N CYS A 22 -44.78 -24.69 14.72
CA CYS A 22 -43.35 -24.50 14.49
C CYS A 22 -42.63 -25.83 14.64
N ILE A 23 -41.97 -26.30 13.58
CA ILE A 23 -41.23 -27.58 13.56
C ILE A 23 -39.99 -27.52 14.47
N GLY A 24 -39.30 -26.38 14.52
CA GLY A 24 -38.09 -26.20 15.33
C GLY A 24 -38.38 -26.26 16.83
N CYS A 25 -39.42 -25.55 17.28
CA CYS A 25 -39.77 -25.47 18.71
C CYS A 25 -40.82 -26.49 19.16
N LYS A 26 -41.43 -27.23 18.21
CA LYS A 26 -42.53 -28.19 18.42
C LYS A 26 -43.73 -27.60 19.19
N LYS A 27 -44.06 -26.33 18.93
CA LYS A 27 -45.12 -25.57 19.62
C LYS A 27 -46.17 -25.03 18.64
N TYR A 28 -47.38 -24.76 19.15
CA TYR A 28 -48.50 -24.21 18.38
C TYR A 28 -48.72 -22.73 18.71
N PHE A 29 -48.93 -21.91 17.69
CA PHE A 29 -49.11 -20.47 17.85
C PHE A 29 -50.33 -19.97 17.07
N CYS A 30 -51.00 -18.94 17.56
CA CYS A 30 -52.01 -18.25 16.77
C CYS A 30 -51.33 -17.44 15.64
N ARG A 31 -52.07 -17.05 14.59
CA ARG A 31 -51.49 -16.39 13.41
C ARG A 31 -50.67 -15.13 13.73
N LYS A 32 -51.07 -14.36 14.75
CA LYS A 32 -50.32 -13.16 15.19
C LYS A 32 -49.01 -13.56 15.87
N ASP A 33 -49.10 -14.36 16.93
CA ASP A 33 -47.96 -14.77 17.75
C ASP A 33 -46.96 -15.63 16.95
N PHE A 34 -47.42 -16.36 15.92
CA PHE A 34 -46.54 -17.10 15.02
C PHE A 34 -45.64 -16.20 14.19
N LYS A 35 -46.14 -15.05 13.71
CA LYS A 35 -45.33 -14.06 12.99
C LYS A 35 -44.30 -13.40 13.90
N GLU A 36 -44.68 -13.06 15.13
CA GLU A 36 -43.76 -12.51 16.13
C GLU A 36 -42.67 -13.54 16.49
N HIS A 37 -43.03 -14.80 16.64
CA HIS A 37 -42.10 -15.90 16.88
C HIS A 37 -41.11 -16.10 15.72
N GLU A 38 -41.60 -16.06 14.47
CA GLU A 38 -40.77 -16.17 13.26
C GLU A 38 -39.75 -15.02 13.17
N GLN A 39 -40.17 -13.79 13.46
CA GLN A 39 -39.27 -12.63 13.51
C GLN A 39 -38.19 -12.79 14.59
N GLN A 40 -38.56 -13.27 15.78
CA GLN A 40 -37.58 -13.52 16.86
C GLN A 40 -36.56 -14.59 16.48
N LEU A 41 -36.99 -15.64 15.77
CA LEU A 41 -36.09 -16.68 15.28
C LEU A 41 -35.13 -16.14 14.23
N SER A 42 -35.60 -15.28 13.31
CA SER A 42 -34.74 -14.61 12.33
C SER A 42 -33.65 -13.78 13.03
N ILE A 43 -34.04 -12.92 13.98
CA ILE A 43 -33.09 -12.09 14.74
C ILE A 43 -32.10 -12.95 15.53
N LYS A 44 -32.58 -14.03 16.15
CA LYS A 44 -31.72 -14.94 16.91
C LYS A 44 -30.70 -15.63 15.99
N PHE A 45 -31.12 -16.07 14.81
CA PHE A 45 -30.25 -16.69 13.82
C PHE A 45 -29.19 -15.69 13.32
N ASP A 46 -29.60 -14.46 13.01
CA ASP A 46 -28.67 -13.38 12.61
C ASP A 46 -27.63 -13.11 13.71
N ASN A 47 -28.05 -13.05 14.98
CA ASN A 47 -27.14 -12.87 16.11
C ASN A 47 -26.20 -14.07 16.31
N GLU A 48 -26.68 -15.30 16.11
CA GLU A 48 -25.84 -16.51 16.19
C GLU A 48 -24.80 -16.56 15.06
N ILE A 49 -25.15 -16.10 13.86
CA ILE A 49 -24.21 -15.94 12.75
C ILE A 49 -23.15 -14.90 13.10
N VAL A 50 -23.55 -13.71 13.56
CA VAL A 50 -22.63 -12.63 13.95
C VAL A 50 -21.68 -13.12 15.04
N ARG A 51 -22.20 -13.79 16.08
CA ARG A 51 -21.37 -14.35 17.15
C ARG A 51 -20.37 -15.40 16.64
N SER A 52 -20.81 -16.29 15.75
CA SER A 52 -19.93 -17.30 15.16
C SER A 52 -18.85 -16.68 14.27
N HIS A 53 -19.19 -15.62 13.53
CA HIS A 53 -18.25 -14.85 12.75
C HIS A 53 -17.17 -14.20 13.63
N ASP A 54 -17.58 -13.56 14.72
CA ASP A 54 -16.65 -12.90 15.65
C ASP A 54 -15.72 -13.92 16.34
N GLU A 55 -16.23 -15.10 16.71
CA GLU A 55 -15.42 -16.21 17.22
C GLU A 55 -14.40 -16.71 16.19
N LEU A 56 -14.78 -16.80 14.92
CA LEU A 56 -13.87 -17.19 13.84
C LEU A 56 -12.80 -16.12 13.61
N LEU A 57 -13.14 -14.83 13.66
CA LEU A 57 -12.18 -13.73 13.55
C LEU A 57 -11.16 -13.74 14.70
N ASP A 58 -11.62 -13.93 15.94
CA ASP A 58 -10.71 -14.05 17.09
C ASP A 58 -9.77 -15.26 16.95
N ARG A 59 -10.26 -16.37 16.39
CA ARG A 59 -9.45 -17.56 16.13
C ARG A 59 -8.42 -17.33 15.02
N ILE A 60 -8.79 -16.67 13.93
CA ILE A 60 -7.87 -16.27 12.85
C ILE A 60 -6.79 -15.35 13.40
N TYR A 61 -7.17 -14.32 14.16
CA TYR A 61 -6.24 -13.38 14.77
C TYR A 61 -5.23 -14.09 15.70
N LYS A 62 -5.69 -15.04 16.51
CA LYS A 62 -4.82 -15.85 17.37
C LYS A 62 -3.89 -16.76 16.57
N LEU A 63 -4.36 -17.33 15.46
CA LEU A 63 -3.55 -18.16 14.57
C LEU A 63 -2.48 -17.33 13.85
N GLU A 64 -2.82 -16.15 13.34
CA GLU A 64 -1.87 -15.20 12.76
C GLU A 64 -0.79 -14.79 13.75
N LYS A 65 -1.19 -14.51 15.00
CA LYS A 65 -0.24 -14.18 16.08
C LYS A 65 0.64 -15.36 16.50
N SER A 66 0.18 -16.60 16.34
CA SER A 66 0.99 -17.80 16.59
C SER A 66 1.97 -18.11 15.43
N ASN A 67 1.72 -17.55 14.25
CA ASN A 67 2.57 -17.68 13.06
C ASN A 67 3.69 -16.62 13.08
N ASN A 68 4.50 -16.63 14.14
CA ASN A 68 5.58 -15.66 14.36
C ASN A 68 6.70 -15.70 13.30
N LEU A 69 6.78 -16.74 12.47
CA LEU A 69 7.83 -16.88 11.45
C LEU A 69 7.55 -16.05 10.19
N SER A 70 6.29 -15.81 9.83
CA SER A 70 5.94 -15.04 8.63
C SER A 70 5.96 -13.53 8.86
N LEU A 71 5.58 -13.07 10.07
CA LEU A 71 5.61 -11.64 10.43
C LEU A 71 7.05 -11.11 10.51
N ASP A 72 7.98 -11.87 11.08
CA ASP A 72 9.39 -11.50 11.20
C ASP A 72 10.07 -11.36 9.82
N LEU A 73 9.78 -12.28 8.88
CA LEU A 73 10.34 -12.20 7.53
C LEU A 73 9.83 -10.98 6.75
N PHE A 74 8.53 -10.64 6.87
CA PHE A 74 7.99 -9.45 6.23
C PHE A 74 8.57 -8.16 6.82
N ASP A 75 8.75 -8.10 8.14
CA ASP A 75 9.37 -6.96 8.81
C ASP A 75 10.85 -6.79 8.38
N GLN A 76 11.59 -7.89 8.25
CA GLN A 76 12.97 -7.87 7.74
C GLN A 76 13.04 -7.37 6.30
N ILE A 77 12.11 -7.81 5.44
CA ILE A 77 12.04 -7.35 4.03
C ILE A 77 11.74 -5.84 3.96
N GLU A 78 10.78 -5.35 4.75
CA GLU A 78 10.44 -3.92 4.76
C GLU A 78 11.57 -3.06 5.36
N GLN A 79 12.28 -3.55 6.39
CA GLN A 79 13.47 -2.88 6.92
C GLN A 79 14.61 -2.83 5.89
N TRP A 80 14.86 -3.93 5.18
CA TRP A 80 15.89 -3.99 4.14
C TRP A 80 15.59 -3.01 2.99
N LYS A 81 14.33 -2.94 2.56
CA LYS A 81 13.87 -2.01 1.53
C LYS A 81 14.08 -0.55 1.96
N LYS A 82 13.65 -0.17 3.16
CA LYS A 82 13.85 1.18 3.72
C LYS A 82 15.33 1.57 3.82
N THR A 83 16.16 0.67 4.35
CA THR A 83 17.60 0.95 4.51
C THR A 83 18.31 1.08 3.18
N THR A 84 17.93 0.29 2.17
CA THR A 84 18.52 0.37 0.82
C THR A 84 18.16 1.68 0.12
N ILE A 85 16.90 2.11 0.21
CA ILE A 85 16.46 3.42 -0.33
C ILE A 85 17.22 4.56 0.34
N ASN A 86 17.34 4.55 1.68
CA ASN A 86 18.07 5.58 2.42
C ASN A 86 19.55 5.63 2.04
N LYS A 87 20.22 4.47 1.90
CA LYS A 87 21.62 4.42 1.45
C LYS A 87 21.79 4.99 0.04
N THR A 88 20.84 4.71 -0.86
CA THR A 88 20.85 5.23 -2.24
C THR A 88 20.68 6.75 -2.24
N ASN A 89 19.74 7.28 -1.46
CA ASN A 89 19.53 8.72 -1.32
C ASN A 89 20.73 9.41 -0.67
N GLN A 90 21.32 8.83 0.37
CA GLN A 90 22.54 9.37 0.99
C GLN A 90 23.73 9.39 0.01
N ALA A 91 23.88 8.35 -0.81
CA ALA A 91 24.90 8.33 -1.85
C ALA A 91 24.64 9.40 -2.93
N ALA A 92 23.39 9.55 -3.35
CA ALA A 92 22.98 10.59 -4.30
C ALA A 92 23.22 12.01 -3.73
N GLU A 93 22.82 12.27 -2.49
CA GLU A 93 23.04 13.55 -1.80
C GLU A 93 24.54 13.85 -1.58
N LYS A 94 25.33 12.82 -1.23
CA LYS A 94 26.78 12.95 -1.08
C LYS A 94 27.45 13.29 -2.42
N ASN A 95 26.95 12.74 -3.53
CA ASN A 95 27.45 13.03 -4.88
C ASN A 95 26.89 14.35 -5.44
N PHE A 96 25.76 14.85 -4.94
CA PHE A 96 25.10 16.06 -5.45
C PHE A 96 25.60 17.36 -4.77
N ARG A 97 26.24 17.28 -3.60
CA ARG A 97 26.74 18.48 -2.90
C ARG A 97 28.09 18.96 -3.43
N VAL A 98 28.07 19.61 -4.59
CA VAL A 98 28.99 20.73 -4.81
C VAL A 98 28.38 21.92 -4.07
N ASN A 99 28.86 22.20 -2.86
CA ASN A 99 28.43 23.37 -2.08
C ASN A 99 28.96 24.66 -2.74
N LEU A 100 28.32 25.09 -3.82
CA LEU A 100 28.53 26.40 -4.41
C LEU A 100 27.72 27.40 -3.60
N HIS A 101 28.38 28.02 -2.62
CA HIS A 101 27.83 29.18 -1.92
C HIS A 101 27.46 30.26 -2.95
N VAL A 102 26.34 30.96 -2.77
CA VAL A 102 25.90 32.03 -3.69
C VAL A 102 26.92 33.17 -3.85
N ASN A 103 27.93 33.24 -2.97
CA ASN A 103 29.07 34.17 -3.03
C ASN A 103 30.41 33.48 -3.34
N THR A 104 30.40 32.25 -3.86
CA THR A 104 31.64 31.57 -4.28
C THR A 104 32.20 32.29 -5.49
N LYS A 105 33.18 33.17 -5.26
CA LYS A 105 33.94 33.78 -6.34
C LYS A 105 34.86 32.71 -6.90
N TRP A 106 34.82 32.49 -8.21
CA TRP A 106 35.73 31.58 -8.90
C TRP A 106 37.17 31.88 -8.45
N ILE A 107 37.87 30.85 -7.97
CA ILE A 107 39.29 30.99 -7.64
C ILE A 107 39.99 31.32 -8.95
N GLN A 108 40.65 32.48 -9.01
CA GLN A 108 41.24 33.04 -10.23
C GLN A 108 42.51 32.31 -10.72
N ASN A 109 42.63 31.03 -10.36
CA ASN A 109 43.70 30.12 -10.75
C ASN A 109 43.21 29.13 -11.82
N SER A 110 42.29 29.56 -12.69
CA SER A 110 41.78 28.74 -13.79
C SER A 110 42.84 28.59 -14.88
N ILE A 111 43.01 27.37 -15.39
CA ILE A 111 43.77 27.11 -16.61
C ILE A 111 42.81 26.99 -17.79
N THR A 112 43.17 27.58 -18.92
CA THR A 112 42.44 27.33 -20.17
C THR A 112 42.80 25.94 -20.66
N VAL A 113 41.81 25.05 -20.71
CA VAL A 113 41.99 23.66 -21.14
C VAL A 113 41.72 23.46 -22.63
N ALA A 114 40.96 24.36 -23.27
CA ALA A 114 40.67 24.30 -24.70
C ALA A 114 40.39 25.71 -25.28
N GLY A 115 40.84 25.93 -26.50
CA GLY A 115 40.77 27.22 -27.18
C GLY A 115 41.86 28.21 -26.71
N ASN A 116 42.07 29.27 -27.49
CA ASN A 116 43.11 30.27 -27.25
C ASN A 116 42.56 31.71 -27.30
N ASN A 117 41.29 31.89 -26.91
CA ASN A 117 40.52 33.15 -26.99
C ASN A 117 40.24 33.68 -28.41
N GLU A 118 40.57 32.93 -29.45
CA GLU A 118 40.26 33.30 -30.84
C GLU A 118 39.41 32.24 -31.53
N ARG A 119 38.53 32.71 -32.42
CA ARG A 119 37.77 31.84 -33.32
C ARG A 119 38.65 31.41 -34.49
N GLY A 120 38.70 30.11 -34.76
CA GLY A 120 39.44 29.62 -35.93
C GLY A 120 39.40 28.10 -36.06
N TYR A 121 40.19 27.60 -37.00
CA TYR A 121 40.26 26.18 -37.39
C TYR A 121 41.50 25.46 -36.85
N GLY A 122 42.44 26.19 -36.23
CA GLY A 122 43.65 25.62 -35.65
C GLY A 122 43.35 24.60 -34.55
N LEU A 123 44.31 23.72 -34.25
CA LEU A 123 44.17 22.69 -33.21
C LEU A 123 43.98 23.29 -31.80
N ASN A 124 44.39 24.54 -31.60
CA ASN A 124 44.20 25.30 -30.35
C ASN A 124 43.09 26.35 -30.43
N GLN A 125 42.24 26.31 -31.47
CA GLN A 125 41.15 27.26 -31.70
C GLN A 125 39.79 26.56 -31.74
N LEU A 126 38.71 27.29 -31.48
CA LEU A 126 37.34 26.77 -31.60
C LEU A 126 36.51 27.64 -32.53
N GLY A 127 35.72 27.04 -33.41
CA GLY A 127 34.91 27.74 -34.41
C GLY A 127 33.54 28.17 -33.90
N LYS A 128 32.78 27.24 -33.31
CA LYS A 128 31.50 27.47 -32.63
C LYS A 128 31.18 26.25 -31.74
N PRO A 129 31.81 26.12 -30.57
CA PRO A 129 31.57 24.99 -29.70
C PRO A 129 30.09 24.97 -29.25
N TRP A 130 29.44 23.82 -29.38
CA TRP A 130 28.01 23.64 -29.08
C TRP A 130 27.75 22.77 -27.85
N GLY A 131 28.61 21.78 -27.62
CA GLY A 131 28.47 20.84 -26.50
C GLY A 131 29.83 20.43 -25.96
N LEU A 132 29.83 20.01 -24.70
CA LEU A 132 30.99 19.48 -23.97
C LEU A 132 30.55 18.26 -23.15
N CYS A 133 31.35 17.21 -23.17
CA CYS A 133 31.21 16.08 -22.25
C CYS A 133 32.56 15.69 -21.66
N ILE A 134 32.52 15.04 -20.50
CA ILE A 134 33.70 14.54 -19.78
C ILE A 134 33.55 13.03 -19.70
N ALA A 135 34.54 12.29 -20.18
CA ALA A 135 34.57 10.83 -20.12
C ALA A 135 35.06 10.33 -18.75
N ASP A 136 34.91 9.02 -18.50
CA ASP A 136 35.29 8.40 -17.23
C ASP A 136 36.79 8.51 -16.91
N ASP A 137 37.62 8.66 -17.94
CA ASP A 137 39.07 8.89 -17.85
C ASP A 137 39.45 10.37 -17.63
N GLN A 138 38.45 11.24 -17.46
CA GLN A 138 38.56 12.70 -17.33
C GLN A 138 38.98 13.44 -18.61
N THR A 139 38.94 12.79 -19.78
CA THR A 139 39.14 13.45 -21.08
C THR A 139 37.92 14.34 -21.42
N ILE A 140 38.16 15.54 -21.95
CA ILE A 140 37.11 16.53 -22.27
C ILE A 140 36.86 16.52 -23.77
N TYR A 141 35.66 16.14 -24.19
CA TYR A 141 35.29 16.21 -25.60
C TYR A 141 34.45 17.44 -25.91
N ILE A 142 34.82 18.18 -26.95
CA ILE A 142 34.13 19.41 -27.37
C ILE A 142 33.60 19.24 -28.80
N ALA A 143 32.29 19.43 -28.96
CA ALA A 143 31.65 19.47 -30.27
C ALA A 143 31.79 20.86 -30.91
N ASP A 144 32.77 21.03 -31.79
CA ASP A 144 33.04 22.28 -32.48
C ASP A 144 32.26 22.40 -33.79
N SER A 145 31.01 22.86 -33.67
CA SER A 145 30.00 22.76 -34.73
C SER A 145 30.34 23.49 -36.03
N SER A 146 31.05 24.63 -35.98
CA SER A 146 31.48 25.33 -37.21
C SER A 146 32.64 24.67 -37.91
N ASN A 147 33.44 23.89 -37.18
CA ASN A 147 34.60 23.20 -37.71
C ASN A 147 34.30 21.73 -38.03
N HIS A 148 33.04 21.31 -37.85
CA HIS A 148 32.55 19.96 -38.11
C HIS A 148 33.43 18.85 -37.47
N ARG A 149 33.90 19.09 -36.24
CA ARG A 149 34.83 18.19 -35.54
C ARG A 149 34.47 18.01 -34.08
N ILE A 150 34.99 16.93 -33.49
CA ILE A 150 35.08 16.73 -32.05
C ILE A 150 36.55 16.89 -31.66
N MET A 151 36.82 17.70 -30.65
CA MET A 151 38.15 17.90 -30.05
C MET A 151 38.23 17.18 -28.70
N GLU A 152 39.40 16.66 -28.35
CA GLU A 152 39.76 16.12 -27.02
C GLU A 152 40.51 17.14 -26.14
#